data_AF-A0A2A4UFV3-F1
#
_entry.id   AF-A0A2A4UFV3-F1
#
_cell.length_a   1.000
_cell.length_b   1.000
_cell.length_c   1.000
_cell.angle_alpha   90.00
_cell.angle_beta   90.00
_cell.angle_gamma   90.00
#
_symmetry.space_group_name_H-M   'P 1'
#
loop_
_entity.id
_entity.type
_entity.pdbx_description
1 polymer ?
#
loop_
_entity_poly.entity_id
_entity_poly.type
_entity_poly.pdbx_seq_one_letter_code
_entity_poly.pdbx_strand_id
1 'polypeptide(L)'
;MSDLILEGVNLMVVGITTVFGFLVLLIFATMAMSKVINTFFPEEPHLPQTQASTEGSSEPPGDADGQLIAVISAAIQKYRAHRK
;
A
#
# COMPACT_ATOMS: atom_id res chain seq x y z
N MET A 1 -20.39 14.43 -45.75
CA MET A 1 -19.01 14.19 -45.26
C MET A 1 -18.93 14.31 -43.74
N SER A 2 -19.56 15.33 -43.15
CA SER A 2 -19.71 15.50 -41.70
C SER A 2 -20.27 14.26 -40.99
N ASP A 3 -21.30 13.61 -41.52
CA ASP A 3 -21.90 12.42 -40.88
C ASP A 3 -20.95 11.23 -40.74
N LEU A 4 -20.12 10.94 -41.75
CA LEU A 4 -19.16 9.84 -41.68
C LEU A 4 -18.06 10.10 -40.63
N ILE A 5 -17.65 11.38 -40.50
CA ILE A 5 -16.69 11.78 -39.48
C ILE A 5 -17.33 11.67 -38.09
N LEU A 6 -18.60 12.10 -37.95
CA LEU A 6 -19.33 12.01 -36.69
C LEU A 6 -19.55 10.54 -36.27
N GLU A 7 -19.89 9.67 -37.22
CA GLU A 7 -20.03 8.23 -37.02
C GLU A 7 -18.70 7.59 -36.60
N GLY A 8 -17.59 7.99 -37.24
CA GLY A 8 -16.24 7.54 -36.89
C GLY A 8 -15.82 7.98 -35.48
N VAL A 9 -16.15 9.21 -35.08
CA VAL A 9 -15.91 9.70 -33.71
C VAL A 9 -16.76 8.95 -32.71
N ASN A 10 -18.03 8.68 -33.03
CA ASN A 10 -18.91 7.88 -32.17
C ASN A 10 -18.33 6.48 -31.95
N LEU A 11 -17.87 5.82 -33.02
CA LEU A 11 -17.21 4.52 -32.94
C LEU A 11 -15.92 4.56 -32.10
N MET A 12 -15.12 5.63 -32.22
CA MET A 12 -13.92 5.83 -31.42
C MET A 12 -14.25 5.94 -29.92
N VAL A 13 -15.27 6.74 -29.57
CA VAL A 13 -15.73 6.93 -28.19
C VAL A 13 -16.27 5.62 -27.61
N VAL A 14 -17.03 4.85 -28.39
CA VAL A 14 -17.52 3.53 -27.95
C VAL A 14 -16.35 2.55 -27.75
N GLY A 15 -15.38 2.53 -28.68
CA GLY A 15 -14.23 1.65 -28.59
C GLY A 15 -13.34 1.96 -27.37
N ILE A 16 -12.99 3.23 -27.17
CA ILE A 16 -12.12 3.64 -26.06
C ILE A 16 -12.79 3.41 -24.70
N THR A 17 -14.09 3.67 -24.57
CA THR A 17 -14.82 3.45 -23.31
C THR A 17 -14.99 1.98 -23.00
N THR A 18 -15.23 1.13 -24.01
CA THR A 18 -15.34 -0.32 -23.82
C THR A 18 -14.01 -0.90 -23.31
N VAL A 19 -12.90 -0.53 -23.94
CA VAL A 19 -11.57 -0.98 -23.51
C VAL A 19 -11.22 -0.40 -22.14
N PHE A 20 -11.45 0.89 -21.92
CA PHE A 20 -11.20 1.53 -20.63
C PHE A 20 -12.02 0.87 -19.51
N GLY A 21 -13.31 0.64 -19.72
CA GLY A 21 -14.18 -0.05 -18.78
C GLY A 21 -13.72 -1.47 -18.50
N PHE A 22 -13.28 -2.20 -19.52
CA PHE A 22 -12.69 -3.53 -19.36
C PHE A 22 -11.40 -3.48 -18.53
N LEU A 23 -10.51 -2.52 -18.78
CA LEU A 23 -9.29 -2.35 -17.98
C LEU A 23 -9.60 -1.99 -16.53
N VAL A 24 -10.57 -1.09 -16.29
CA VAL A 24 -11.04 -0.77 -14.94
C VAL A 24 -11.56 -2.03 -14.24
N LEU A 25 -12.37 -2.84 -14.92
CA LEU A 25 -12.84 -4.12 -14.40
C LEU A 25 -11.68 -5.06 -14.05
N LEU A 26 -10.66 -5.16 -14.91
CA LEU A 26 -9.46 -5.96 -14.63
C LEU A 26 -8.66 -5.43 -13.43
N ILE A 27 -8.58 -4.12 -13.25
CA ILE A 27 -7.94 -3.53 -12.07
C ILE A 27 -8.70 -3.94 -10.81
N PHE A 28 -10.03 -3.83 -10.81
CA PHE A 28 -10.85 -4.29 -9.68
C PHE A 28 -10.68 -5.78 -9.41
N ALA A 29 -10.63 -6.62 -10.46
CA ALA A 29 -10.38 -8.05 -10.30
C ALA A 29 -8.99 -8.33 -9.69
N THR A 30 -7.96 -7.61 -10.14
CA THR A 30 -6.60 -7.72 -9.59
C THR A 30 -6.54 -7.22 -8.14
N MET A 31 -7.24 -6.14 -7.79
CA MET A 31 -7.36 -5.66 -6.41
C MET A 31 -8.12 -6.67 -5.52
N ALA A 32 -9.19 -7.28 -6.04
CA ALA A 32 -9.91 -8.33 -5.35
C ALA A 32 -8.98 -9.53 -5.09
N MET A 33 -8.21 -9.95 -6.10
CA MET A 33 -7.20 -10.99 -5.94
C MET A 33 -6.15 -10.62 -4.90
N SER A 34 -5.63 -9.39 -4.92
CA SER A 34 -4.69 -8.89 -3.91
C SER A 34 -5.27 -8.92 -2.50
N LYS A 35 -6.54 -8.53 -2.33
CA LYS A 35 -7.23 -8.55 -1.04
C LYS A 35 -7.49 -9.97 -0.54
N VAL A 36 -7.92 -10.86 -1.45
CA VAL A 36 -8.14 -12.28 -1.17
C VAL A 36 -6.83 -12.92 -0.74
N ILE A 37 -5.74 -12.71 -1.49
CA ILE A 37 -4.41 -13.24 -1.14
C ILE A 37 -3.99 -12.75 0.25
N ASN A 38 -3.99 -11.43 0.51
CA ASN A 38 -3.59 -10.89 1.82
C ASN A 38 -4.50 -11.35 2.98
N THR A 39 -5.77 -11.69 2.72
CA THR A 39 -6.72 -12.17 3.73
C THR A 39 -6.55 -13.66 4.01
N PHE A 40 -6.44 -14.50 2.98
CA PHE A 40 -6.41 -15.97 3.12
C PHE A 40 -4.99 -16.52 3.28
N PHE A 41 -4.00 -15.81 2.74
CA PHE A 41 -2.58 -16.06 2.94
C PHE A 41 -1.96 -14.76 3.45
N PRO A 42 -2.22 -14.37 4.72
CA PRO A 42 -1.49 -13.28 5.33
C PRO A 42 -0.01 -13.63 5.20
N GLU A 43 0.66 -12.91 4.32
CA GLU A 43 2.10 -12.93 4.20
C GLU A 43 2.56 -12.43 5.55
N GLU A 44 3.04 -13.35 6.40
CA GLU A 44 3.72 -12.98 7.64
C GLU A 44 4.64 -11.84 7.24
N PRO A 45 4.53 -10.66 7.88
CA PRO A 45 5.40 -9.57 7.54
C PRO A 45 6.79 -10.18 7.55
N HIS A 46 7.51 -10.01 6.45
CA HIS A 46 8.95 -10.07 6.46
C HIS A 46 9.37 -8.96 7.42
N LEU A 47 9.22 -9.25 8.72
CA LEU A 47 10.04 -8.74 9.78
C LEU A 47 11.42 -8.75 9.15
N PRO A 48 12.08 -7.59 9.01
CA PRO A 48 13.48 -7.58 8.67
C PRO A 48 14.08 -8.67 9.53
N GLN A 49 14.64 -9.70 8.90
CA GLN A 49 15.26 -10.81 9.60
C GLN A 49 16.40 -10.14 10.35
N THR A 50 16.12 -9.67 11.57
CA THR A 50 17.12 -9.29 12.56
C THR A 50 17.81 -10.61 12.77
N GLN A 51 18.90 -10.77 12.04
CA GLN A 51 19.90 -11.78 12.30
C GLN A 51 20.10 -11.72 13.80
N ALA A 52 19.66 -12.78 14.47
CA ALA A 52 19.86 -12.97 15.88
C ALA A 52 21.37 -13.01 16.10
N SER A 53 21.94 -11.86 16.40
CA SER A 53 23.18 -11.73 17.13
C SER A 53 22.77 -11.43 18.57
N THR A 54 22.48 -12.52 19.27
CA THR A 54 22.91 -12.82 20.64
C THR A 54 22.73 -11.73 21.72
N GLU A 55 21.87 -12.09 22.67
CA GLU A 55 21.83 -11.71 24.09
C GLU A 55 21.43 -10.28 24.50
N GLY A 56 20.22 -10.17 25.07
CA GLY A 56 19.93 -9.20 26.13
C GLY A 56 18.58 -8.48 26.05
N SER A 57 17.57 -9.07 26.71
CA SER A 57 16.34 -8.42 27.22
C SER A 57 15.23 -8.07 26.21
N SER A 58 13.98 -8.46 26.52
CA SER A 58 12.82 -7.54 26.75
C SER A 58 11.43 -8.19 26.52
N GLU A 59 10.61 -8.09 27.59
CA GLU A 59 9.15 -7.86 27.79
C GLU A 59 8.07 -8.05 26.67
N PRO A 60 6.73 -8.15 26.98
CA PRO A 60 5.73 -8.94 26.26
C PRO A 60 4.85 -8.08 25.31
N PRO A 61 3.90 -8.68 24.57
CA PRO A 61 3.36 -8.14 23.30
C PRO A 61 2.28 -7.04 23.43
N GLY A 62 2.35 -6.18 24.45
CA GLY A 62 1.52 -4.96 24.58
C GLY A 62 2.26 -3.66 24.24
N ASP A 63 3.55 -3.76 23.90
CA ASP A 63 4.50 -2.64 23.95
C ASP A 63 4.74 -1.95 22.60
N ALA A 64 3.95 -2.26 21.56
CA ALA A 64 4.10 -1.59 20.27
C ALA A 64 3.80 -0.08 20.39
N ASP A 65 2.72 0.28 21.09
CA ASP A 65 2.37 1.68 21.35
C ASP A 65 3.33 2.33 22.34
N GLY A 66 3.77 1.58 23.37
CA GLY A 66 4.78 2.04 24.33
C GLY A 66 6.12 2.34 23.65
N GLN A 67 6.57 1.45 22.78
CA GLN A 67 7.77 1.60 21.97
C GLN A 67 7.63 2.74 20.96
N LEU A 68 6.49 2.90 20.29
CA LEU A 68 6.23 4.04 19.39
C LEU A 68 6.30 5.38 20.15
N ILE A 69 5.64 5.47 21.30
CA ILE A 69 5.67 6.68 22.15
C ILE A 69 7.09 6.95 22.67
N ALA A 70 7.81 5.90 23.08
CA ALA A 70 9.20 6.00 23.52
C ALA A 70 10.11 6.53 22.39
N VAL A 71 10.00 5.99 21.18
CA VAL A 71 10.78 6.41 20.02
C VAL A 71 10.45 7.85 19.61
N ILE A 72 9.17 8.24 19.60
CA ILE A 72 8.75 9.60 19.29
C ILE A 72 9.27 10.59 20.35
N SER A 73 9.16 10.24 21.64
CA SER A 73 9.66 11.10 22.71
C SER A 73 11.18 11.28 22.67
N ALA A 74 11.93 10.20 22.39
CA ALA A 74 13.38 10.24 22.23
C ALA A 74 13.80 11.09 21.01
N ALA A 75 13.06 10.98 19.89
CA ALA A 75 13.30 11.79 18.71
C ALA A 75 13.09 13.30 18.99
N ILE A 76 12.03 13.66 19.72
CA ILE A 76 11.74 15.06 20.09
C ILE A 76 12.82 15.62 21.02
N GLN A 77 13.24 14.85 22.03
CA GLN A 77 14.30 15.26 22.96
C GLN A 77 15.62 15.49 22.23
N LYS A 78 16.01 14.55 21.36
CA LYS A 78 17.22 14.66 20.54
C LYS A 78 17.18 15.89 19.64
N TYR A 79 16.05 16.15 18.98
CA TYR A 79 15.87 17.32 18.14
C TYR A 79 16.00 18.64 18.93
N ARG A 80 15.40 18.72 20.11
CA ARG A 80 15.44 19.91 20.96
C ARG A 80 16.82 20.18 21.53
N ALA A 81 17.57 19.13 21.88
CA ALA A 81 18.96 19.24 22.32
C ALA A 81 19.88 19.71 21.18
N HIS A 82 19.60 19.31 19.95
CA HIS A 82 20.39 19.67 18.77
C HIS A 82 20.05 21.05 18.20
N ARG A 83 18.96 21.68 18.67
CA ARG A 83 18.48 22.99 18.21
C ARG A 83 18.69 24.11 19.26
N LYS A 84 19.46 23.83 20.31
CA LYS A 84 20.06 24.83 21.22
C LYS A 84 21.55 24.93 20.93
#